data_AF-A0A7C5XFV5-F1
#
_entry.id   AF-A0A7C5XFV5-F1
#
_cell.length_a   1.000
_cell.length_b   1.000
_cell.length_c   1.000
_cell.angle_alpha   90.00
_cell.angle_beta   90.00
_cell.angle_gamma   90.00
#
_symmetry.space_group_name_H-M   'P 1'
#
loop_
_entity.id
_entity.type
_entity.pdbx_description
1 polymer ?
#
loop_
_entity_poly.entity_id
_entity_poly.type
_entity_poly.pdbx_seq_one_letter_code
_entity_poly.pdbx_strand_id
1 'polypeptide(L)'
;MSGRFSLGVPLGPVVMILLAVVVFTVVVVEPFVLVRYYTIMGPVLGSAVTLFAIGLSDLAQYYSSTTTLNHELDVECWSGDCRSGRISALVRNKGRVIVRDAKGVVSINGGQNLKGLLAHRGYCKFGVMYVNEHYPHVNGDALPWALPDKPTLRLLGSGTMRSGVVKAIGGNVEVALNIINNIINKMLVNERLNLEIDSKSVRRIVENEIKGNRSIIIPIVAPQEHLTSISPGQMNRLLIFNYDYNRREAGDEYVVRVLSENGDSRLSLDRICLRLNDEIKYIFEVTIHGEGLRKPYSFKMFIIKDKLNALVKSIEIAGLGSVDVTMDVLKEFKNDGNKSLIDRYWRIRTGILNAKNLDEYRSVAGELKSLWNDIRGGLKSRAPYLGIATGILNSYLVYLAAVNKQDKVAELLKEGSEALKLEIESNVLTRLMLRLLGIKEVNVDVGRVIELFERYEKLSIRVKHSYRYVPALRLLLGEYRSEAEALNACNDRKYGGGNQECVRAVKAINNPKALDELKNMNVFTALEVSGDSELRQYLSELDARSLILAYPPKTPQTRLTLILHELIEGRLKPVEALAFVGHRMVKKPEQVKDLFHEVYEACRSNCSINNEKLKLALLKLYHYYI
;
A
#
# COMPACT_ATOMS: atom_id res chain seq x y z
N MET A 1 16.60 30.68 25.81
CA MET A 1 17.74 30.80 24.89
C MET A 1 18.52 29.51 24.95
N SER A 2 18.11 28.48 24.21
CA SER A 2 18.53 28.13 22.84
C SER A 2 20.00 27.72 22.74
N GLY A 3 20.22 26.41 22.72
CA GLY A 3 21.49 25.78 22.38
C GLY A 3 21.28 24.33 21.96
N ARG A 4 20.49 24.11 20.90
CA ARG A 4 20.47 22.82 20.20
C ARG A 4 21.83 22.66 19.51
N PHE A 5 22.67 21.77 20.02
CA PHE A 5 23.67 21.09 19.19
C PHE A 5 23.16 19.67 18.91
N SER A 6 23.18 19.29 17.63
CA SER A 6 22.56 18.06 17.11
C SER A 6 23.40 16.78 17.31
N LEU A 7 24.45 16.84 18.12
CA LEU A 7 25.26 15.67 18.46
C LEU A 7 24.85 15.18 19.85
N GLY A 8 24.41 13.93 19.96
CA GLY A 8 23.93 13.31 21.21
C GLY A 8 25.04 13.09 22.26
N VAL A 9 25.62 14.18 22.74
CA VAL A 9 26.68 14.27 23.75
C VAL A 9 26.11 15.05 24.94
N PRO A 10 26.33 14.62 26.20
CA PRO A 10 25.78 15.31 27.37
C PRO A 10 26.39 16.71 27.53
N LEU A 11 25.53 17.72 27.74
CA LEU A 11 25.91 19.14 27.75
C LEU A 11 26.87 19.48 28.89
N GLY A 12 26.65 18.93 30.09
CA GLY A 12 27.47 19.21 31.28
C GLY A 12 28.95 18.85 31.07
N PRO A 13 29.28 17.59 30.76
CA PRO A 13 30.66 17.17 30.53
C PRO A 13 31.36 17.94 29.40
N VAL A 14 30.64 18.28 28.33
CA VAL A 14 31.19 19.09 27.21
C VAL A 14 31.50 20.51 27.65
N VAL A 15 30.61 21.14 28.43
CA VAL A 15 30.84 22.49 28.99
C VAL A 15 32.04 22.47 29.96
N MET A 16 32.18 21.44 30.79
CA MET A 16 33.32 21.28 31.71
C MET A 16 34.65 21.16 30.96
N ILE A 17 34.68 20.37 29.88
CA ILE A 17 35.85 20.24 29.00
C ILE A 17 36.16 21.55 28.28
N LEU A 18 35.15 22.23 27.73
CA LEU A 18 35.33 23.51 27.05
C LEU A 18 35.84 24.60 28.00
N LEU A 19 35.30 24.70 29.21
CA LEU A 19 35.78 25.61 30.23
C LEU A 19 37.24 25.32 30.61
N ALA A 20 37.60 24.03 30.77
CA ALA A 20 38.98 23.64 31.04
C ALA A 20 39.93 24.03 29.89
N VAL A 21 39.53 23.82 28.63
CA VAL A 21 40.32 24.20 27.44
C VAL A 21 40.45 25.73 27.30
N VAL A 22 39.39 26.49 27.60
CA VAL A 22 39.44 27.96 27.61
C VAL A 22 40.39 28.46 28.69
N VAL A 23 40.34 27.90 29.90
CA VAL A 23 41.29 28.24 30.96
C VAL A 23 42.72 27.88 30.55
N PHE A 24 42.93 26.72 29.94
CA PHE A 24 44.25 26.31 29.47
C PHE A 24 44.80 27.23 28.36
N THR A 25 43.96 27.63 27.41
CA THR A 25 44.34 28.53 26.31
C THR A 25 44.62 29.94 26.80
N VAL A 26 43.81 30.51 27.70
CA VAL A 26 44.08 31.83 28.30
C VAL A 26 45.38 31.82 29.10
N VAL A 27 45.63 30.76 29.88
CA VAL A 27 46.85 30.64 30.69
C VAL A 27 48.11 30.40 29.84
N VAL A 28 47.99 29.76 28.67
CA VAL A 28 49.14 29.43 27.80
C VAL A 28 49.41 30.48 26.72
N VAL A 29 48.39 31.19 26.21
CA VAL A 29 48.48 32.09 25.04
C VAL A 29 48.67 33.56 25.42
N GLU A 30 48.34 34.00 26.64
CA GLU A 30 48.66 35.35 27.13
C GLU A 30 49.85 35.36 28.13
N PRO A 31 51.11 35.18 27.67
CA PRO A 31 52.28 35.26 28.55
C PRO A 31 52.67 36.72 28.90
N PHE A 32 51.87 37.73 28.55
CA PHE A 32 52.30 39.13 28.55
C PHE A 32 52.03 39.94 29.84
N VAL A 33 51.58 39.31 30.93
CA VAL A 33 51.50 39.98 32.25
C VAL A 33 52.39 39.26 33.26
N LEU A 34 53.64 39.69 33.27
CA LEU A 34 54.76 39.17 34.06
C LEU A 34 54.65 39.53 35.56
N VAL A 35 55.08 38.56 36.40
CA VAL A 35 55.73 38.70 37.74
C VAL A 35 54.94 38.36 39.03
N ARG A 36 53.60 38.22 39.09
CA ARG A 36 52.91 37.93 40.39
C ARG A 36 52.04 36.65 40.50
N TYR A 37 52.13 35.70 39.57
CA TYR A 37 51.10 34.66 39.44
C TYR A 37 51.50 33.20 39.72
N TYR A 38 52.71 32.90 40.24
CA TYR A 38 53.06 31.51 40.59
C TYR A 38 52.15 30.91 41.69
N THR A 39 51.61 31.73 42.58
CA THR A 39 50.68 31.28 43.64
C THR A 39 49.25 31.02 43.15
N ILE A 40 48.84 31.57 42.00
CA ILE A 40 47.46 31.46 41.48
C ILE A 40 47.39 30.52 40.25
N MET A 41 48.48 30.39 39.47
CA MET A 41 48.53 29.46 38.33
C MET A 41 48.36 27.99 38.74
N GLY A 42 48.97 27.56 39.85
CA GLY A 42 48.87 26.18 40.34
C GLY A 42 47.42 25.77 40.63
N PRO A 43 46.67 26.52 41.48
CA PRO A 43 45.27 26.25 41.75
C PRO A 43 44.37 26.32 40.50
N VAL A 44 44.60 27.30 39.60
CA VAL A 44 43.76 27.46 38.40
C VAL A 44 43.99 26.34 37.39
N LEU A 45 45.25 25.97 37.12
CA LEU A 45 45.58 24.83 36.26
C LEU A 45 45.17 23.50 36.88
N GLY A 46 45.37 23.32 38.18
CA GLY A 46 44.88 22.16 38.93
C GLY A 46 43.36 22.01 38.79
N SER A 47 42.61 23.10 38.99
CA SER A 47 41.16 23.12 38.79
C SER A 47 40.77 22.77 37.35
N ALA A 48 41.46 23.34 36.36
CA ALA A 48 41.18 23.06 34.95
C ALA A 48 41.43 21.58 34.60
N VAL A 49 42.54 21.00 35.05
CA VAL A 49 42.86 19.57 34.86
C VAL A 49 41.81 18.69 35.56
N THR A 50 41.38 19.06 36.77
CA THR A 50 40.30 18.34 37.47
C THR A 50 38.98 18.41 36.71
N LEU A 51 38.57 19.60 36.23
CA LEU A 51 37.35 19.77 35.43
C LEU A 51 37.41 18.96 34.13
N PHE A 52 38.58 18.94 33.48
CA PHE A 52 38.81 18.15 32.27
C PHE A 52 38.73 16.64 32.56
N ALA A 53 39.35 16.17 33.64
CA ALA A 53 39.32 14.77 34.06
C ALA A 53 37.91 14.31 34.44
N ILE A 54 37.16 15.12 35.19
CA ILE A 54 35.75 14.86 35.54
C ILE A 54 34.91 14.81 34.26
N GLY A 55 35.06 15.79 33.37
CA GLY A 55 34.35 15.81 32.09
C GLY A 55 34.63 14.58 31.23
N LEU A 56 35.89 14.12 31.16
CA LEU A 56 36.25 12.89 30.45
C LEU A 56 35.70 11.63 31.14
N SER A 57 35.74 11.56 32.47
CA SER A 57 35.19 10.45 33.24
C SER A 57 33.67 10.34 33.04
N ASP A 58 32.96 11.45 33.13
CA ASP A 58 31.51 11.51 32.92
C ASP A 58 31.13 11.14 31.49
N LEU A 59 31.91 11.59 30.49
CA LEU A 59 31.73 11.13 29.11
C LEU A 59 31.98 9.63 28.97
N ALA A 60 33.08 9.12 29.54
CA ALA A 60 33.40 7.69 29.50
C ALA A 60 32.28 6.86 30.15
N GLN A 61 31.79 7.29 31.31
CA GLN A 61 30.68 6.65 32.02
C GLN A 61 29.38 6.73 31.23
N TYR A 62 29.08 7.86 30.58
CA TYR A 62 27.92 8.00 29.72
C TYR A 62 27.98 7.05 28.50
N TYR A 63 29.13 6.97 27.84
CA TYR A 63 29.30 6.07 26.69
C TYR A 63 29.35 4.59 27.09
N SER A 64 29.78 4.26 28.31
CA SER A 64 29.76 2.89 28.82
C SER A 64 28.39 2.45 29.36
N SER A 65 27.56 3.38 29.83
CA SER A 65 26.23 3.13 30.39
C SER A 65 25.08 3.32 29.39
N THR A 66 25.38 3.69 28.14
CA THR A 66 24.37 3.86 27.09
C THR A 66 24.66 3.05 25.83
N THR A 67 23.60 2.63 25.13
CA THR A 67 23.67 1.91 23.86
C THR A 67 22.89 2.62 22.74
N THR A 68 23.02 2.09 21.53
CA THR A 68 22.27 2.49 20.34
C THR A 68 21.60 1.28 19.71
N LEU A 69 20.40 1.47 19.19
CA LEU A 69 19.65 0.45 18.46
C LEU A 69 19.88 0.57 16.95
N ASN A 70 19.62 -0.53 16.25
CA ASN A 70 19.41 -0.54 14.81
C ASN A 70 18.16 -1.34 14.47
N HIS A 71 17.63 -1.17 13.26
CA HIS A 71 16.50 -1.97 12.79
C HIS A 71 16.71 -2.53 11.38
N GLU A 72 16.13 -3.69 11.15
CA GLU A 72 15.86 -4.27 9.84
C GLU A 72 14.33 -4.36 9.67
N LEU A 73 13.84 -4.23 8.45
CA LEU A 73 12.42 -4.41 8.19
C LEU A 73 12.18 -5.87 7.84
N ASP A 74 11.00 -6.36 8.15
CA ASP A 74 10.59 -7.75 8.00
C ASP A 74 9.14 -7.81 7.52
N VAL A 75 8.80 -8.86 6.76
CA VAL A 75 7.46 -9.08 6.21
C VAL A 75 6.97 -10.48 6.54
N GLU A 76 5.75 -10.55 7.08
CA GLU A 76 5.01 -11.80 7.26
C GLU A 76 3.86 -11.83 6.24
N CYS A 77 3.89 -12.78 5.30
CA CYS A 77 2.81 -12.98 4.33
C CYS A 77 1.72 -13.88 4.92
N TRP A 78 0.45 -13.45 4.83
CA TRP A 78 -0.69 -14.25 5.30
C TRP A 78 -1.44 -14.93 4.17
N SER A 79 -1.26 -14.46 2.94
CA SER A 79 -1.75 -15.11 1.72
C SER A 79 -0.59 -15.72 0.93
N GLY A 80 -0.87 -16.77 0.14
CA GLY A 80 0.12 -17.41 -0.72
C GLY A 80 0.71 -16.49 -1.81
N ASP A 81 0.02 -15.39 -2.12
CA ASP A 81 0.45 -14.32 -3.04
C ASP A 81 0.98 -13.07 -2.31
N CYS A 82 1.13 -13.13 -0.98
CA CYS A 82 1.56 -12.03 -0.11
C CYS A 82 0.80 -10.69 -0.26
N ARG A 83 -0.38 -10.69 -0.91
CA ARG A 83 -1.25 -9.51 -1.04
C ARG A 83 -1.91 -9.10 0.27
N SER A 84 -1.87 -9.97 1.28
CA SER A 84 -2.11 -9.61 2.67
C SER A 84 -0.94 -10.07 3.53
N GLY A 85 -0.61 -9.25 4.51
CA GLY A 85 0.53 -9.53 5.38
C GLY A 85 0.76 -8.45 6.42
N ARG A 86 1.93 -8.49 7.04
CA ARG A 86 2.38 -7.57 8.07
C ARG A 86 3.80 -7.09 7.78
N ILE A 87 4.04 -5.80 7.97
CA ILE A 87 5.39 -5.24 8.00
C ILE A 87 5.75 -4.91 9.45
N SER A 88 6.93 -5.39 9.87
CA SER A 88 7.46 -5.22 11.21
C SER A 88 8.89 -4.67 11.17
N ALA A 89 9.37 -4.13 12.29
CA ALA A 89 10.77 -3.81 12.48
C ALA A 89 11.42 -4.80 13.43
N LEU A 90 12.49 -5.45 12.98
CA LEU A 90 13.39 -6.24 13.80
C LEU A 90 14.43 -5.31 14.42
N VAL A 91 14.21 -4.96 15.69
CA VAL A 91 15.02 -4.00 16.43
C VAL A 91 16.11 -4.77 17.17
N ARG A 92 17.37 -4.46 16.86
CA ARG A 92 18.55 -5.11 17.44
C ARG A 92 19.34 -4.13 18.29
N ASN A 93 19.83 -4.62 19.43
CA ASN A 93 20.78 -3.90 20.27
C ASN A 93 22.21 -4.36 19.95
N LYS A 94 23.01 -3.47 19.34
CA LYS A 94 24.41 -3.75 18.97
C LYS A 94 25.43 -3.37 20.05
N GLY A 95 25.01 -2.68 21.11
CA GLY A 95 25.92 -2.27 22.18
C GLY A 95 25.98 -3.28 23.32
N ARG A 96 26.56 -2.84 24.44
CA ARG A 96 26.86 -3.68 25.62
C ARG A 96 25.88 -3.48 26.78
N VAL A 97 24.97 -2.53 26.67
CA VAL A 97 24.00 -2.17 27.72
C VAL A 97 22.62 -2.69 27.35
N ILE A 98 21.91 -3.28 28.31
CA ILE A 98 20.52 -3.71 28.13
C ILE A 98 19.63 -2.47 28.02
N VAL A 99 18.77 -2.42 27.01
CA VAL A 99 17.71 -1.40 26.94
C VAL A 99 16.53 -1.92 27.74
N ARG A 100 16.13 -1.24 28.81
CA ARG A 100 14.97 -1.63 29.64
C ARG A 100 13.75 -0.81 29.28
N ASP A 101 12.59 -1.40 29.51
CA ASP A 101 11.28 -0.78 29.33
C ASP A 101 11.14 -0.06 27.97
N ALA A 102 11.58 -0.76 26.91
CA ALA A 102 11.57 -0.21 25.57
C ALA A 102 10.14 -0.11 25.03
N LYS A 103 9.76 1.11 24.63
CA LYS A 103 8.43 1.44 24.09
C LYS A 103 8.55 1.97 22.66
N GLY A 104 7.92 1.29 21.72
CA GLY A 104 7.77 1.76 20.35
C GLY A 104 6.52 2.63 20.21
N VAL A 105 6.66 3.78 19.56
CA VAL A 105 5.54 4.66 19.21
C VAL A 105 5.59 5.05 17.74
N VAL A 106 4.43 5.35 17.15
CA VAL A 106 4.30 5.76 15.75
C VAL A 106 3.56 7.09 15.62
N SER A 107 4.05 7.90 14.70
CA SER A 107 3.35 9.08 14.18
C SER A 107 3.20 8.96 12.68
N ILE A 108 2.04 9.35 12.15
CA ILE A 108 1.75 9.25 10.71
C ILE A 108 1.61 10.65 10.13
N ASN A 109 2.33 10.94 9.05
CA ASN A 109 2.36 12.24 8.37
C ASN A 109 2.60 13.41 9.34
N GLY A 110 3.42 13.20 10.37
CA GLY A 110 3.68 14.21 11.41
C GLY A 110 2.48 14.55 12.29
N GLY A 111 1.50 13.65 12.43
CA GLY A 111 0.31 13.86 13.26
C GLY A 111 -0.80 14.67 12.60
N GLN A 112 -0.78 14.81 11.26
CA GLN A 112 -1.85 15.46 10.50
C GLN A 112 -3.19 14.72 10.65
N ASN A 113 -4.29 15.43 10.37
CA ASN A 113 -5.62 14.84 10.36
C ASN A 113 -5.77 13.88 9.16
N LEU A 114 -6.18 12.64 9.45
CA LEU A 114 -6.27 11.53 8.50
C LEU A 114 -7.70 11.25 8.01
N LYS A 115 -8.68 12.15 8.24
CA LYS A 115 -10.10 11.91 7.97
C LYS A 115 -10.39 11.50 6.52
N GLY A 116 -9.78 12.18 5.54
CA GLY A 116 -9.93 11.85 4.12
C GLY A 116 -9.24 10.55 3.69
N LEU A 117 -8.43 9.98 4.57
CA LEU A 117 -7.57 8.82 4.35
C LEU A 117 -8.06 7.57 5.07
N LEU A 118 -9.14 7.68 5.86
CA LEU A 118 -9.76 6.54 6.53
C LEU A 118 -10.36 5.56 5.51
N ALA A 119 -10.06 4.27 5.70
CA ALA A 119 -10.76 3.20 5.01
C ALA A 119 -12.18 3.03 5.58
N HIS A 120 -13.09 2.45 4.78
CA HIS A 120 -14.42 2.11 5.26
C HIS A 120 -14.33 1.12 6.43
N ARG A 121 -15.14 1.32 7.49
CA ARG A 121 -15.09 0.55 8.75
C ARG A 121 -15.05 -0.96 8.53
N GLY A 122 -15.81 -1.47 7.57
CA GLY A 122 -15.85 -2.90 7.24
C GLY A 122 -14.51 -3.54 6.85
N TYR A 123 -13.46 -2.75 6.61
CA TYR A 123 -12.10 -3.22 6.36
C TYR A 123 -11.20 -3.20 7.60
N CYS A 124 -11.64 -2.56 8.68
CA CYS A 124 -11.03 -2.69 9.99
C CYS A 124 -11.44 -3.99 10.67
N LYS A 125 -10.58 -4.50 11.53
CA LYS A 125 -10.90 -5.61 12.42
C LYS A 125 -12.13 -5.23 13.27
N PHE A 126 -13.16 -6.08 13.23
CA PHE A 126 -14.46 -5.88 13.88
C PHE A 126 -15.26 -4.63 13.47
N GLY A 127 -14.89 -3.94 12.40
CA GLY A 127 -15.64 -2.75 11.98
C GLY A 127 -15.39 -1.51 12.83
N VAL A 128 -14.33 -1.49 13.65
CA VAL A 128 -14.07 -0.43 14.62
C VAL A 128 -12.59 -0.04 14.63
N MET A 129 -12.30 1.22 15.00
CA MET A 129 -10.95 1.75 15.17
C MET A 129 -10.86 2.57 16.46
N TYR A 130 -9.67 2.67 17.05
CA TYR A 130 -9.47 3.42 18.31
C TYR A 130 -9.44 4.94 18.12
N VAL A 131 -9.03 5.42 16.94
CA VAL A 131 -8.99 6.86 16.66
C VAL A 131 -10.39 7.47 16.58
N ASN A 132 -10.50 8.74 16.96
CA ASN A 132 -11.73 9.51 16.76
C ASN A 132 -11.94 9.79 15.26
N GLU A 133 -13.00 9.27 14.66
CA GLU A 133 -13.27 9.43 13.23
C GLU A 133 -13.58 10.86 12.78
N HIS A 134 -13.98 11.74 13.70
CA HIS A 134 -14.19 13.16 13.38
C HIS A 134 -12.88 13.93 13.26
N TYR A 135 -11.87 13.53 14.03
CA TYR A 135 -10.54 14.14 14.05
C TYR A 135 -9.43 13.08 14.25
N PRO A 136 -9.27 12.17 13.27
CA PRO A 136 -8.36 11.05 13.41
C PRO A 136 -6.92 11.53 13.26
N HIS A 137 -6.12 11.32 14.30
CA HIS A 137 -4.69 11.62 14.32
C HIS A 137 -3.96 10.45 14.96
N VAL A 138 -2.75 10.19 14.48
CA VAL A 138 -1.83 9.20 15.04
C VAL A 138 -0.51 9.93 15.28
N ASN A 139 -0.22 10.24 16.54
CA ASN A 139 0.93 11.05 16.93
C ASN A 139 1.49 10.53 18.26
N GLY A 140 2.60 9.79 18.17
CA GLY A 140 3.21 9.15 19.33
C GLY A 140 2.38 7.99 19.90
N ASP A 141 1.53 7.36 19.08
CA ASP A 141 0.68 6.25 19.52
C ASP A 141 1.50 4.98 19.71
N ALA A 142 1.24 4.22 20.76
CA ALA A 142 2.01 3.03 21.10
C ALA A 142 1.83 1.88 20.10
N LEU A 143 2.96 1.26 19.73
CA LEU A 143 3.03 0.06 18.90
C LEU A 143 3.32 -1.18 19.76
N PRO A 144 2.75 -2.35 19.41
CA PRO A 144 2.98 -3.58 20.13
C PRO A 144 4.28 -4.29 19.74
N TRP A 145 4.95 -4.88 20.72
CA TRP A 145 6.00 -5.88 20.50
C TRP A 145 5.39 -7.28 20.31
N ALA A 146 6.00 -8.11 19.48
CA ALA A 146 5.52 -9.48 19.21
C ALA A 146 5.53 -10.36 20.48
N LEU A 147 6.55 -10.19 21.32
CA LEU A 147 6.74 -10.89 22.60
C LEU A 147 7.15 -9.85 23.66
N PRO A 148 6.19 -9.15 24.29
CA PRO A 148 6.48 -8.20 25.35
C PRO A 148 6.89 -8.92 26.65
N ASP A 149 7.81 -8.32 27.42
CA ASP A 149 8.21 -8.89 28.71
C ASP A 149 7.20 -8.56 29.82
N LYS A 150 6.60 -7.38 29.73
CA LYS A 150 5.62 -6.87 30.70
C LYS A 150 4.42 -6.28 29.95
N PRO A 151 3.29 -6.97 29.88
CA PRO A 151 2.02 -6.32 29.63
C PRO A 151 1.59 -5.58 30.91
N THR A 152 1.44 -4.25 30.88
CA THR A 152 0.78 -3.55 32.01
C THR A 152 -0.73 -3.79 31.97
N LEU A 153 -1.34 -3.81 33.16
CA LEU A 153 -2.61 -4.48 33.45
C LEU A 153 -3.76 -4.20 32.48
N ARG A 154 -4.45 -5.28 32.13
CA ARG A 154 -5.76 -5.30 31.47
C ARG A 154 -6.70 -6.22 32.23
N LEU A 155 -7.86 -5.72 32.65
CA LEU A 155 -9.03 -6.55 32.97
C LEU A 155 -9.77 -6.82 31.65
N LEU A 156 -9.58 -8.01 31.09
CA LEU A 156 -10.18 -8.47 29.84
C LEU A 156 -11.39 -9.36 30.13
N GLY A 157 -12.57 -8.78 30.16
CA GLY A 157 -13.82 -9.52 30.01
C GLY A 157 -14.65 -8.91 28.90
N SER A 158 -15.15 -9.73 27.96
CA SER A 158 -16.36 -9.41 27.21
C SER A 158 -17.47 -10.29 27.75
N GLY A 159 -18.38 -9.71 28.54
CA GLY A 159 -19.64 -10.37 28.87
C GLY A 159 -20.66 -10.04 27.78
N THR A 160 -21.07 -11.00 26.98
CA THR A 160 -22.30 -10.83 26.17
C THR A 160 -23.49 -11.12 27.06
N MET A 161 -24.31 -10.10 27.38
CA MET A 161 -25.65 -10.40 27.88
C MET A 161 -26.47 -10.99 26.72
N ARG A 162 -26.87 -12.26 26.85
CA ARG A 162 -27.79 -12.90 25.90
C ARG A 162 -29.08 -12.08 25.82
N SER A 163 -29.67 -11.98 24.62
CA SER A 163 -30.90 -11.23 24.34
C SER A 163 -32.05 -11.49 25.34
N GLY A 164 -32.15 -12.71 25.90
CA GLY A 164 -33.13 -13.05 26.93
C GLY A 164 -33.00 -12.26 28.25
N VAL A 165 -31.77 -11.87 28.63
CA VAL A 165 -31.51 -11.06 29.84
C VAL A 165 -31.81 -9.59 29.55
N VAL A 166 -31.41 -9.06 28.39
CA VAL A 166 -31.73 -7.68 27.96
C VAL A 166 -33.24 -7.45 27.91
N LYS A 167 -34.01 -8.45 27.47
CA LYS A 167 -35.48 -8.44 27.47
C LYS A 167 -36.08 -8.45 28.88
N ALA A 168 -35.44 -9.12 29.84
CA ALA A 168 -35.87 -9.16 31.24
C ALA A 168 -35.58 -7.86 32.01
N ILE A 169 -34.56 -7.09 31.60
CA ILE A 169 -34.20 -5.80 32.22
C ILE A 169 -35.11 -4.65 31.72
N GLY A 170 -35.96 -4.90 30.70
CA GLY A 170 -36.99 -3.96 30.25
C GLY A 170 -36.46 -2.62 29.72
N GLY A 171 -35.19 -2.57 29.32
CA GLY A 171 -34.54 -1.32 28.89
C GLY A 171 -34.17 -0.35 30.01
N ASN A 172 -34.20 -0.80 31.28
CA ASN A 172 -33.83 0.04 32.42
C ASN A 172 -32.29 0.15 32.55
N VAL A 173 -31.75 1.30 32.14
CA VAL A 173 -30.31 1.62 32.12
C VAL A 173 -29.70 1.56 33.53
N GLU A 174 -30.42 1.99 34.56
CA GLU A 174 -29.91 2.02 35.93
C GLU A 174 -29.74 0.61 36.52
N VAL A 175 -30.64 -0.31 36.16
CA VAL A 175 -30.55 -1.73 36.57
C VAL A 175 -29.40 -2.42 35.86
N ALA A 176 -29.20 -2.13 34.56
CA ALA A 176 -28.05 -2.63 33.82
C ALA A 176 -26.73 -2.11 34.42
N LEU A 177 -26.64 -0.81 34.73
CA LEU A 177 -25.46 -0.21 35.37
C LEU A 177 -25.18 -0.78 36.76
N ASN A 178 -26.22 -1.06 37.57
CA ASN A 178 -26.04 -1.68 38.88
C ASN A 178 -25.54 -3.13 38.81
N ILE A 179 -26.01 -3.91 37.83
CA ILE A 179 -25.49 -5.27 37.58
C ILE A 179 -24.02 -5.20 37.14
N ILE A 180 -23.69 -4.27 36.25
CA ILE A 180 -22.32 -4.03 35.78
C ILE A 180 -21.42 -3.63 36.96
N ASN A 181 -21.85 -2.68 37.79
CA ASN A 181 -21.11 -2.24 38.98
C ASN A 181 -20.94 -3.37 40.00
N ASN A 182 -21.93 -4.22 40.21
CA ASN A 182 -21.80 -5.38 41.11
C ASN A 182 -20.83 -6.45 40.57
N ILE A 183 -20.81 -6.66 39.24
CA ILE A 183 -19.85 -7.56 38.59
C ILE A 183 -18.44 -6.97 38.70
N ILE A 184 -18.26 -5.67 38.44
CA ILE A 184 -16.99 -4.95 38.59
C ILE A 184 -16.51 -5.02 40.03
N ASN A 185 -17.36 -4.71 41.01
CA ASN A 185 -17.03 -4.77 42.43
C ASN A 185 -16.65 -6.19 42.86
N LYS A 186 -17.31 -7.23 42.37
CA LYS A 186 -16.92 -8.63 42.62
C LYS A 186 -15.59 -9.02 41.97
N MET A 187 -15.26 -8.48 40.80
CA MET A 187 -13.96 -8.69 40.14
C MET A 187 -12.81 -7.97 40.87
N LEU A 188 -13.10 -6.85 41.54
CA LEU A 188 -12.13 -6.05 42.30
C LEU A 188 -11.77 -6.60 43.69
N VAL A 189 -12.47 -7.61 44.20
CA VAL A 189 -12.18 -8.20 45.53
C VAL A 189 -10.86 -9.00 45.56
N ASN A 190 -10.32 -9.41 44.41
CA ASN A 190 -9.13 -10.27 44.37
C ASN A 190 -7.79 -9.57 44.09
N GLU A 191 -7.76 -8.32 43.65
CA GLU A 191 -6.53 -7.54 43.52
C GLU A 191 -6.82 -6.08 43.86
N ARG A 192 -6.07 -5.49 44.80
CA ARG A 192 -6.17 -4.08 45.22
C ARG A 192 -5.95 -3.12 44.04
N LEU A 193 -6.99 -2.83 43.26
CA LEU A 193 -6.98 -1.87 42.16
C LEU A 193 -8.11 -0.85 42.36
N ASN A 194 -7.74 0.42 42.56
CA ASN A 194 -8.66 1.54 42.48
C ASN A 194 -8.79 1.96 41.00
N LEU A 195 -9.81 1.46 40.31
CA LEU A 195 -10.14 1.89 38.94
C LEU A 195 -11.19 3.02 39.00
N GLU A 196 -10.87 4.19 38.49
CA GLU A 196 -11.86 5.21 38.14
C GLU A 196 -12.41 4.93 36.74
N ILE A 197 -13.71 4.59 36.67
CA ILE A 197 -14.43 4.37 35.41
C ILE A 197 -15.18 5.66 35.06
N ASP A 198 -15.00 6.19 33.84
CA ASP A 198 -15.82 7.30 33.34
C ASP A 198 -17.28 6.87 33.14
N SER A 199 -18.08 7.06 34.18
CA SER A 199 -19.48 6.66 34.27
C SER A 199 -20.35 7.25 33.16
N LYS A 200 -19.99 8.44 32.63
CA LYS A 200 -20.73 9.10 31.54
C LYS A 200 -20.56 8.38 30.20
N SER A 201 -19.39 7.85 29.91
CA SER A 201 -19.13 7.15 28.64
C SER A 201 -19.70 5.73 28.65
N VAL A 202 -19.64 5.04 29.78
CA VAL A 202 -20.28 3.71 29.95
C VAL A 202 -21.80 3.82 29.80
N ARG A 203 -22.42 4.82 30.43
CA ARG A 203 -23.87 5.07 30.32
C ARG A 203 -24.30 5.29 28.87
N ARG A 204 -23.56 6.11 28.10
CA ARG A 204 -23.85 6.36 26.68
C ARG A 204 -23.82 5.10 25.80
N ILE A 205 -22.87 4.20 26.04
CA ILE A 205 -22.75 2.93 25.29
C ILE A 205 -23.92 2.00 25.63
N VAL A 206 -24.25 1.86 26.92
CA VAL A 206 -25.37 1.04 27.40
C VAL A 206 -26.70 1.57 26.83
N GLU A 207 -26.91 2.88 26.81
CA GLU A 207 -28.10 3.51 26.24
C GLU A 207 -28.27 3.25 24.73
N ASN A 208 -27.18 3.30 23.96
CA ASN A 208 -27.20 3.09 22.52
C ASN A 208 -27.46 1.61 22.15
N GLU A 209 -26.87 0.66 22.88
CA GLU A 209 -27.03 -0.78 22.63
C GLU A 209 -28.40 -1.32 23.09
N ILE A 210 -28.94 -0.81 24.21
CA ILE A 210 -30.28 -1.18 24.70
C ILE A 210 -31.36 -0.74 23.69
N LYS A 211 -31.25 0.47 23.13
CA LYS A 211 -32.20 0.97 22.11
C LYS A 211 -32.15 0.17 20.80
N GLY A 212 -31.03 -0.49 20.51
CA GLY A 212 -30.84 -1.31 19.31
C GLY A 212 -31.27 -2.78 19.45
N ASN A 213 -31.66 -3.24 20.65
CA ASN A 213 -32.02 -4.63 20.95
C ASN A 213 -30.91 -5.66 20.57
N ARG A 214 -29.65 -5.27 20.75
CA ARG A 214 -28.45 -6.08 20.42
C ARG A 214 -27.73 -6.55 21.69
N SER A 215 -26.83 -7.52 21.53
CA SER A 215 -25.96 -8.00 22.61
C SER A 215 -25.07 -6.87 23.12
N ILE A 216 -25.17 -6.52 24.40
CA ILE A 216 -24.33 -5.50 25.02
C ILE A 216 -22.90 -6.03 25.10
N ILE A 217 -21.97 -5.38 24.39
CA ILE A 217 -20.53 -5.59 24.54
C ILE A 217 -20.03 -4.51 25.49
N ILE A 218 -19.50 -4.91 26.64
CA ILE A 218 -18.88 -3.98 27.60
C ILE A 218 -17.37 -4.00 27.37
N PRO A 219 -16.79 -3.00 26.70
CA PRO A 219 -15.35 -2.90 26.59
C PRO A 219 -14.79 -2.40 27.92
N ILE A 220 -14.17 -3.29 28.70
CA ILE A 220 -13.30 -2.88 29.80
C ILE A 220 -11.92 -2.63 29.17
N VAL A 221 -11.54 -1.35 29.06
CA VAL A 221 -10.24 -0.95 28.50
C VAL A 221 -9.42 -0.33 29.61
N ALA A 222 -8.36 -1.01 30.02
CA ALA A 222 -7.24 -0.38 30.70
C ALA A 222 -6.13 -0.15 29.65
N PRO A 223 -5.35 0.95 29.75
CA PRO A 223 -4.21 1.19 28.88
C PRO A 223 -3.18 0.06 29.04
N GLN A 224 -2.85 -0.61 27.95
CA GLN A 224 -1.92 -1.73 27.94
C GLN A 224 -0.62 -1.27 27.29
N GLU A 225 0.38 -0.90 28.08
CA GLU A 225 1.71 -0.61 27.55
C GLU A 225 2.45 -1.92 27.31
N HIS A 226 2.95 -2.10 26.10
CA HIS A 226 3.83 -3.20 25.74
C HIS A 226 5.28 -2.72 25.88
N LEU A 227 5.92 -3.13 26.98
CA LEU A 227 7.32 -2.85 27.24
C LEU A 227 8.14 -4.12 27.00
N THR A 228 9.35 -3.94 26.48
CA THR A 228 10.31 -5.04 26.26
C THR A 228 11.70 -4.64 26.70
N SER A 229 12.49 -5.59 27.16
CA SER A 229 13.92 -5.42 27.36
C SER A 229 14.67 -5.97 26.16
N ILE A 230 15.64 -5.21 25.65
CA ILE A 230 16.46 -5.61 24.52
C ILE A 230 17.90 -5.77 24.99
N SER A 231 18.27 -7.02 25.29
CA SER A 231 19.63 -7.36 25.74
C SER A 231 20.67 -7.15 24.64
N PRO A 232 21.96 -6.95 24.98
CA PRO A 232 23.06 -6.95 24.01
C PRO A 232 22.99 -8.14 23.06
N GLY A 233 23.04 -7.89 21.76
CA GLY A 233 22.94 -8.92 20.71
C GLY A 233 21.52 -9.45 20.44
N GLN A 234 20.55 -9.15 21.30
CA GLN A 234 19.15 -9.57 21.13
C GLN A 234 18.47 -8.75 20.02
N MET A 235 17.49 -9.39 19.38
CA MET A 235 16.62 -8.80 18.38
C MET A 235 15.16 -9.05 18.78
N ASN A 236 14.37 -7.99 18.87
CA ASN A 236 12.94 -8.05 19.18
C ASN A 236 12.13 -7.48 18.02
N ARG A 237 10.97 -8.08 17.73
CA ARG A 237 10.09 -7.68 16.64
C ARG A 237 9.06 -6.66 17.12
N LEU A 238 9.12 -5.44 16.60
CA LEU A 238 8.11 -4.39 16.78
C LEU A 238 7.12 -4.46 15.62
N LEU A 239 5.84 -4.67 15.92
CA LEU A 239 4.81 -4.80 14.88
C LEU A 239 4.33 -3.39 14.49
N ILE A 240 4.35 -3.06 13.19
CA ILE A 240 4.03 -1.70 12.73
C ILE A 240 2.63 -1.63 12.13
N PHE A 241 2.39 -2.34 11.03
CA PHE A 241 1.09 -2.36 10.39
C PHE A 241 0.84 -3.67 9.63
N ASN A 242 -0.44 -4.01 9.49
CA ASN A 242 -0.91 -5.03 8.57
C ASN A 242 -1.38 -4.37 7.28
N TYR A 243 -1.27 -5.06 6.16
CA TYR A 243 -1.82 -4.60 4.89
C TYR A 243 -2.70 -5.67 4.25
N ASP A 244 -3.66 -5.21 3.46
CA ASP A 244 -4.62 -6.07 2.76
C ASP A 244 -4.96 -5.45 1.41
N TYR A 245 -4.79 -6.22 0.34
CA TYR A 245 -5.25 -5.79 -0.97
C TYR A 245 -6.77 -5.90 -1.04
N ASN A 246 -7.45 -4.76 -1.11
CA ASN A 246 -8.91 -4.73 -1.07
C ASN A 246 -9.51 -5.21 -2.40
N ARG A 247 -10.02 -6.44 -2.43
CA ARG A 247 -10.72 -7.00 -3.60
C ARG A 247 -12.22 -6.67 -3.65
N ARG A 248 -12.80 -6.11 -2.56
CA ARG A 248 -14.27 -6.01 -2.38
C ARG A 248 -14.92 -4.85 -3.10
N GLU A 249 -14.20 -3.76 -3.24
CA GLU A 249 -14.54 -2.71 -4.18
C GLU A 249 -13.66 -2.92 -5.41
N ALA A 250 -14.16 -2.63 -6.62
CA ALA A 250 -13.41 -2.70 -7.86
C ALA A 250 -12.25 -1.65 -7.94
N GLY A 251 -11.72 -1.21 -6.80
CA GLY A 251 -10.64 -0.25 -6.65
C GLY A 251 -9.34 -0.99 -6.35
N ASP A 252 -8.36 -0.79 -7.22
CA ASP A 252 -6.98 -1.23 -7.09
C ASP A 252 -6.28 -0.48 -5.93
N GLU A 253 -6.64 -0.83 -4.68
CA GLU A 253 -6.21 -0.16 -3.45
C GLU A 253 -5.81 -1.17 -2.34
N TYR A 254 -4.91 -0.75 -1.46
CA TYR A 254 -4.60 -1.45 -0.20
C TYR A 254 -5.30 -0.80 0.97
N VAL A 255 -5.54 -1.58 2.03
CA VAL A 255 -5.89 -1.08 3.36
C VAL A 255 -4.71 -1.33 4.29
N VAL A 256 -4.17 -0.26 4.86
CA VAL A 256 -3.09 -0.27 5.85
C VAL A 256 -3.71 -0.15 7.25
N ARG A 257 -3.61 -1.22 8.04
CA ARG A 257 -4.14 -1.30 9.41
C ARG A 257 -3.00 -1.15 10.41
N VAL A 258 -2.97 -0.02 11.09
CA VAL A 258 -1.98 0.23 12.14
C VAL A 258 -2.43 -0.50 13.39
N LEU A 259 -1.53 -1.28 13.97
CA LEU A 259 -1.85 -2.06 15.16
C LEU A 259 -2.01 -1.15 16.37
N SER A 260 -2.95 -1.48 17.25
CA SER A 260 -2.98 -0.86 18.57
C SER A 260 -1.95 -1.49 19.50
N GLU A 261 -1.68 -0.81 20.61
CA GLU A 261 -0.80 -1.32 21.67
C GLU A 261 -1.15 -2.76 22.11
N ASN A 262 -2.42 -3.19 21.99
CA ASN A 262 -2.90 -4.52 22.35
C ASN A 262 -2.40 -5.67 21.45
N GLY A 263 -1.55 -5.40 20.47
CA GLY A 263 -0.92 -6.43 19.63
C GLY A 263 -1.87 -7.14 18.68
N ASP A 264 -1.52 -8.37 18.32
CA ASP A 264 -2.33 -9.25 17.48
C ASP A 264 -3.20 -10.21 18.29
N SER A 265 -3.73 -9.75 19.42
CA SER A 265 -4.70 -10.53 20.20
C SER A 265 -5.98 -10.75 19.37
N ARG A 266 -6.68 -11.87 19.58
CA ARG A 266 -7.99 -12.12 18.95
C ARG A 266 -9.00 -10.99 19.17
N LEU A 267 -8.82 -10.21 20.24
CA LEU A 267 -9.69 -9.10 20.63
C LEU A 267 -9.07 -7.71 20.41
N SER A 268 -7.87 -7.61 19.82
CA SER A 268 -7.27 -6.29 19.56
C SER A 268 -8.01 -5.59 18.41
N LEU A 269 -8.37 -4.33 18.62
CA LEU A 269 -8.85 -3.45 17.56
C LEU A 269 -7.65 -2.82 16.85
N ASP A 270 -7.82 -2.47 15.59
CA ASP A 270 -6.83 -1.67 14.87
C ASP A 270 -6.81 -0.25 15.45
N ARG A 271 -5.63 0.36 15.54
CA ARG A 271 -5.52 1.77 15.95
C ARG A 271 -6.23 2.66 14.93
N ILE A 272 -5.90 2.47 13.66
CA ILE A 272 -6.50 3.15 12.51
C ILE A 272 -6.41 2.25 11.28
N CYS A 273 -7.36 2.39 10.36
CA CYS A 273 -7.31 1.76 9.03
C CYS A 273 -7.29 2.84 7.97
N LEU A 274 -6.28 2.80 7.13
CA LEU A 274 -5.98 3.80 6.14
C LEU A 274 -6.09 3.20 4.73
N ARG A 275 -6.70 3.93 3.80
CA ARG A 275 -6.69 3.54 2.38
C ARG A 275 -5.36 3.90 1.74
N LEU A 276 -4.90 3.12 0.79
CA LEU A 276 -3.67 3.38 0.04
C LEU A 276 -3.92 3.11 -1.44
N ASN A 277 -3.95 4.18 -2.22
CA ASN A 277 -4.10 4.17 -3.67
C ASN A 277 -2.90 4.85 -4.34
N ASP A 278 -2.96 5.08 -5.65
CA ASP A 278 -1.84 5.63 -6.44
C ASP A 278 -1.50 7.09 -6.13
N GLU A 279 -2.37 7.82 -5.43
CA GLU A 279 -2.18 9.24 -5.09
C GLU A 279 -1.67 9.44 -3.66
N ILE A 280 -1.78 8.40 -2.83
CA ILE A 280 -1.54 8.51 -1.39
C ILE A 280 -0.13 8.03 -1.06
N LYS A 281 0.56 8.85 -0.27
CA LYS A 281 1.83 8.52 0.37
C LYS A 281 1.74 8.74 1.87
N TYR A 282 2.14 7.73 2.64
CA TYR A 282 2.27 7.84 4.09
C TYR A 282 3.72 7.89 4.53
N ILE A 283 3.97 8.71 5.54
CA ILE A 283 5.24 8.78 6.26
C ILE A 283 4.97 8.29 7.68
N PHE A 284 5.48 7.11 8.00
CA PHE A 284 5.42 6.54 9.33
C PHE A 284 6.72 6.88 10.04
N GLU A 285 6.65 7.68 11.10
CA GLU A 285 7.78 7.97 11.97
C GLU A 285 7.67 7.11 13.22
N VAL A 286 8.53 6.11 13.31
CA VAL A 286 8.60 5.18 14.43
C VAL A 286 9.72 5.61 15.35
N THR A 287 9.41 5.79 16.64
CA THR A 287 10.38 6.15 17.68
C THR A 287 10.36 5.12 18.78
N ILE A 288 11.53 4.69 19.21
CA ILE A 288 11.73 3.74 20.30
C ILE A 288 12.39 4.47 21.45
N HIS A 289 11.69 4.50 22.58
CA HIS A 289 12.18 4.95 23.86
C HIS A 289 12.60 3.75 24.70
N GLY A 290 13.44 3.97 25.71
CA GLY A 290 13.89 2.93 26.63
C GLY A 290 15.05 3.40 27.48
N GLU A 291 15.15 2.89 28.70
CA GLU A 291 16.26 3.18 29.60
C GLU A 291 17.54 2.52 29.07
N GLY A 292 18.68 3.19 29.23
CA GLY A 292 19.96 2.72 28.67
C GLY A 292 20.18 3.10 27.20
N LEU A 293 19.21 3.73 26.52
CA LEU A 293 19.45 4.33 25.22
C LEU A 293 20.18 5.67 25.35
N ARG A 294 21.18 5.88 24.50
CA ARG A 294 21.89 7.17 24.40
C ARG A 294 20.95 8.32 24.03
N LYS A 295 20.03 8.02 23.12
CA LYS A 295 18.92 8.88 22.69
C LYS A 295 17.80 7.99 22.13
N PRO A 296 16.55 8.46 22.07
CA PRO A 296 15.48 7.75 21.40
C PRO A 296 15.90 7.35 19.98
N TYR A 297 15.63 6.10 19.62
CA TYR A 297 15.94 5.59 18.30
C TYR A 297 14.75 5.80 17.38
N SER A 298 14.88 6.67 16.39
CA SER A 298 13.82 6.93 15.42
C SER A 298 14.21 6.52 14.00
N PHE A 299 13.22 6.06 13.24
CA PHE A 299 13.35 5.81 11.81
C PHE A 299 12.04 6.14 11.10
N LYS A 300 12.15 6.43 9.80
CA LYS A 300 11.00 6.74 8.95
C LYS A 300 10.77 5.63 7.95
N MET A 301 9.50 5.38 7.66
CA MET A 301 9.05 4.52 6.58
C MET A 301 8.13 5.29 5.64
N PHE A 302 8.35 5.13 4.35
CA PHE A 302 7.62 5.78 3.29
C PHE A 302 6.80 4.72 2.57
N ILE A 303 5.48 4.79 2.72
CA ILE A 303 4.54 3.77 2.23
C ILE A 303 3.76 4.37 1.06
N ILE A 304 3.92 3.75 -0.11
CA ILE A 304 3.14 3.99 -1.33
C ILE A 304 2.69 2.63 -1.87
N LYS A 305 1.60 2.62 -2.65
CA LYS A 305 1.06 1.39 -3.25
C LYS A 305 2.11 0.62 -4.05
N ASP A 306 2.96 1.31 -4.81
CA ASP A 306 4.00 0.68 -5.64
C ASP A 306 5.04 -0.11 -4.83
N LYS A 307 5.32 0.29 -3.59
CA LYS A 307 6.25 -0.46 -2.73
C LYS A 307 5.64 -1.78 -2.25
N LEU A 308 4.33 -1.79 -1.95
CA LEU A 308 3.62 -3.03 -1.64
C LEU A 308 3.48 -3.92 -2.88
N ASN A 309 3.17 -3.34 -4.04
CA ASN A 309 3.12 -4.08 -5.30
C ASN A 309 4.48 -4.69 -5.65
N ALA A 310 5.57 -3.93 -5.51
CA ALA A 310 6.93 -4.44 -5.72
C ALA A 310 7.24 -5.60 -4.76
N LEU A 311 6.79 -5.52 -3.51
CA LEU A 311 6.97 -6.57 -2.51
C LEU A 311 6.22 -7.85 -2.89
N VAL A 312 4.94 -7.72 -3.20
CA VAL A 312 4.07 -8.81 -3.68
C VAL A 312 4.68 -9.49 -4.91
N LYS A 313 5.02 -8.70 -5.93
CA LYS A 313 5.60 -9.20 -7.18
C LYS A 313 6.95 -9.89 -6.97
N SER A 314 7.82 -9.33 -6.12
CA SER A 314 9.11 -9.95 -5.83
C SER A 314 8.95 -11.33 -5.19
N ILE A 315 7.96 -11.49 -4.32
CA ILE A 315 7.67 -12.76 -3.65
C ILE A 315 7.07 -13.78 -4.63
N GLU A 316 6.18 -13.33 -5.53
CA GLU A 316 5.64 -14.16 -6.61
C GLU A 316 6.75 -14.68 -7.54
N ILE A 317 7.66 -13.81 -7.96
CA ILE A 317 8.79 -14.16 -8.86
C ILE A 317 9.81 -15.05 -8.13
N ALA A 318 10.09 -14.81 -6.85
CA ALA A 318 11.13 -15.51 -6.09
C ALA A 318 10.68 -16.84 -5.46
N GLY A 319 9.40 -17.21 -5.55
CA GLY A 319 8.91 -18.55 -5.17
C GLY A 319 9.21 -19.00 -3.73
N LEU A 320 9.32 -18.07 -2.77
CA LEU A 320 9.70 -18.32 -1.35
C LEU A 320 11.18 -18.68 -1.08
N GLY A 321 12.13 -18.34 -1.97
CA GLY A 321 13.54 -18.74 -1.83
C GLY A 321 14.63 -17.67 -1.76
N SER A 322 14.45 -16.45 -2.30
CA SER A 322 15.53 -15.45 -2.30
C SER A 322 15.30 -14.34 -1.26
N VAL A 323 15.75 -14.57 -0.03
CA VAL A 323 15.71 -13.59 1.08
C VAL A 323 16.28 -12.23 0.64
N ASP A 324 17.32 -12.23 -0.19
CA ASP A 324 18.03 -11.00 -0.61
C ASP A 324 17.17 -10.01 -1.41
N VAL A 325 16.23 -10.50 -2.23
CA VAL A 325 15.40 -9.65 -3.10
C VAL A 325 14.30 -8.97 -2.30
N THR A 326 13.63 -9.73 -1.42
CA THR A 326 12.64 -9.17 -0.48
C THR A 326 13.28 -8.11 0.40
N MET A 327 14.52 -8.35 0.87
CA MET A 327 15.27 -7.37 1.65
C MET A 327 15.62 -6.12 0.84
N ASP A 328 15.90 -6.23 -0.45
CA ASP A 328 16.15 -5.07 -1.31
C ASP A 328 14.88 -4.23 -1.51
N VAL A 329 13.69 -4.84 -1.65
CA VAL A 329 12.42 -4.09 -1.65
C VAL A 329 12.14 -3.45 -0.29
N LEU A 330 12.37 -4.16 0.81
CA LEU A 330 12.14 -3.62 2.16
C LEU A 330 13.05 -2.42 2.45
N LYS A 331 14.27 -2.36 1.91
CA LYS A 331 15.12 -1.16 1.99
C LYS A 331 14.47 0.07 1.34
N GLU A 332 13.68 -0.11 0.27
CA GLU A 332 12.98 0.99 -0.39
C GLU A 332 11.95 1.67 0.52
N PHE A 333 11.37 0.96 1.50
CA PHE A 333 10.50 1.58 2.50
C PHE A 333 11.23 2.57 3.39
N LYS A 334 12.57 2.46 3.54
CA LYS A 334 13.40 3.40 4.32
C LYS A 334 13.84 4.61 3.49
N ASN A 335 13.79 4.50 2.16
CA ASN A 335 14.22 5.52 1.23
C ASN A 335 13.03 6.37 0.75
N ASP A 336 13.32 7.64 0.44
CA ASP A 336 12.34 8.63 -0.02
C ASP A 336 12.88 9.41 -1.23
N GLY A 337 11.98 9.84 -2.10
CA GLY A 337 12.25 10.73 -3.20
C GLY A 337 13.36 10.18 -4.10
N ASN A 338 14.38 11.00 -4.38
CA ASN A 338 15.47 10.61 -5.29
C ASN A 338 16.34 9.45 -4.78
N LYS A 339 16.27 9.10 -3.48
CA LYS A 339 17.01 7.96 -2.92
C LYS A 339 16.27 6.63 -3.11
N SER A 340 14.96 6.66 -3.33
CA SER A 340 14.16 5.47 -3.61
C SER A 340 13.92 5.35 -5.10
N LEU A 341 14.22 4.17 -5.62
CA LEU A 341 13.96 3.77 -6.99
C LEU A 341 12.44 3.71 -7.25
N ILE A 342 11.69 3.17 -6.29
CA ILE A 342 10.24 3.03 -6.39
C ILE A 342 9.55 4.40 -6.32
N ASP A 343 9.99 5.30 -5.42
CA ASP A 343 9.42 6.67 -5.36
C ASP A 343 9.72 7.48 -6.62
N ARG A 344 10.92 7.31 -7.21
CA ARG A 344 11.26 7.94 -8.50
C ARG A 344 10.36 7.43 -9.61
N TYR A 345 10.15 6.11 -9.70
CA TYR A 345 9.23 5.54 -10.68
C TYR A 345 7.82 6.09 -10.50
N TRP A 346 7.32 6.06 -9.27
CA TRP A 346 6.01 6.57 -8.92
C TRP A 346 5.83 8.03 -9.34
N ARG A 347 6.82 8.89 -9.04
CA ARG A 347 6.81 10.31 -9.48
C ARG A 347 6.75 10.45 -10.99
N ILE A 348 7.55 9.68 -11.73
CA ILE A 348 7.57 9.70 -13.20
C ILE A 348 6.19 9.27 -13.73
N ARG A 349 5.62 8.18 -13.21
CA ARG A 349 4.29 7.70 -13.59
C ARG A 349 3.22 8.74 -13.31
N THR A 350 3.19 9.33 -12.11
CA THR A 350 2.24 10.41 -11.79
C THR A 350 2.41 11.61 -12.71
N GLY A 351 3.65 11.98 -13.06
CA GLY A 351 3.91 13.04 -14.03
C GLY A 351 3.41 12.70 -15.45
N ILE A 352 3.55 11.44 -15.89
CA ILE A 352 2.99 10.97 -17.16
C ILE A 352 1.46 11.08 -17.17
N LEU A 353 0.80 10.65 -16.10
CA LEU A 353 -0.66 10.72 -15.97
C LEU A 353 -1.18 12.16 -16.05
N ASN A 354 -0.40 13.11 -15.52
CA ASN A 354 -0.73 14.54 -15.52
C ASN A 354 -0.32 15.29 -16.79
N ALA A 355 0.38 14.64 -17.73
CA ALA A 355 0.86 15.28 -18.95
C ALA A 355 -0.30 15.80 -19.81
N LYS A 356 -0.19 17.05 -20.28
CA LYS A 356 -1.24 17.71 -21.07
C LYS A 356 -1.08 17.49 -22.57
N ASN A 357 0.13 17.15 -23.02
CA ASN A 357 0.47 16.93 -24.41
C ASN A 357 1.64 15.94 -24.53
N LEU A 358 1.97 15.53 -25.77
CA LEU A 358 3.05 14.58 -26.04
C LEU A 358 4.45 15.11 -25.72
N ASP A 359 4.66 16.43 -25.68
CA ASP A 359 5.94 17.04 -25.33
C ASP A 359 6.21 16.98 -23.83
N GLU A 360 5.21 17.29 -23.02
CA GLU A 360 5.25 17.10 -21.56
C GLU A 360 5.43 15.63 -21.22
N TYR A 361 4.69 14.73 -21.89
CA TYR A 361 4.91 13.28 -21.77
C TYR A 361 6.36 12.91 -22.08
N ARG A 362 6.93 13.40 -23.21
CA ARG A 362 8.31 13.12 -23.60
C ARG A 362 9.33 13.58 -22.57
N SER A 363 9.11 14.76 -21.98
CA SER A 363 9.98 15.31 -20.94
C SER A 363 9.98 14.42 -19.70
N VAL A 364 8.79 14.09 -19.18
CA VAL A 364 8.65 13.31 -17.94
C VAL A 364 9.09 11.85 -18.16
N ALA A 365 8.58 11.18 -19.18
CA ALA A 365 8.90 9.78 -19.46
C ALA A 365 10.37 9.58 -19.85
N GLY A 366 11.05 10.63 -20.31
CA GLY A 366 12.50 10.61 -20.55
C GLY A 366 13.33 10.27 -19.31
N GLU A 367 12.84 10.57 -18.10
CA GLU A 367 13.50 10.23 -16.84
C GLU A 367 13.62 8.70 -16.61
N LEU A 368 12.78 7.89 -17.28
CA LEU A 368 12.83 6.42 -17.20
C LEU A 368 14.20 5.85 -17.62
N LYS A 369 14.91 6.53 -18.53
CA LYS A 369 16.25 6.11 -18.96
C LYS A 369 17.24 6.06 -17.79
N SER A 370 17.24 7.10 -16.95
CA SER A 370 18.14 7.14 -15.78
C SER A 370 17.77 6.05 -14.79
N LEU A 371 16.47 5.85 -14.57
CA LEU A 371 15.98 4.85 -13.64
C LEU A 371 16.36 3.42 -14.07
N TRP A 372 16.19 3.10 -15.37
CA TRP A 372 16.60 1.81 -15.91
C TRP A 372 18.11 1.58 -15.80
N ASN A 373 18.93 2.61 -16.05
CA ASN A 373 20.38 2.50 -15.89
C ASN A 373 20.79 2.21 -14.43
N ASP A 374 20.10 2.82 -13.46
CA ASP A 374 20.36 2.59 -12.04
C ASP A 374 20.02 1.15 -11.63
N ILE A 375 18.91 0.59 -12.13
CA ILE A 375 18.55 -0.82 -11.94
C ILE A 375 19.63 -1.73 -12.51
N ARG A 376 20.01 -1.50 -13.78
CA ARG A 376 20.97 -2.33 -14.50
C ARG A 376 22.35 -2.31 -13.84
N GLY A 377 22.80 -1.14 -13.40
CA GLY A 377 24.11 -0.99 -12.75
C GLY A 377 24.14 -1.48 -11.30
N GLY A 378 23.09 -1.20 -10.52
CA GLY A 378 23.06 -1.46 -9.08
C GLY A 378 22.67 -2.89 -8.70
N LEU A 379 21.66 -3.45 -9.35
CA LEU A 379 21.11 -4.77 -8.99
C LEU A 379 21.71 -5.91 -9.81
N LYS A 380 22.31 -5.61 -10.98
CA LYS A 380 22.95 -6.60 -11.86
C LYS A 380 22.02 -7.81 -12.09
N SER A 381 22.46 -9.02 -11.76
CA SER A 381 21.68 -10.26 -11.90
C SER A 381 20.46 -10.35 -10.97
N ARG A 382 20.34 -9.49 -9.95
CA ARG A 382 19.17 -9.44 -9.06
C ARG A 382 18.05 -8.54 -9.58
N ALA A 383 18.33 -7.71 -10.59
CA ALA A 383 17.36 -6.78 -11.16
C ALA A 383 16.04 -7.45 -11.61
N PRO A 384 16.05 -8.61 -12.29
CA PRO A 384 14.82 -9.27 -12.75
C PRO A 384 13.87 -9.67 -11.62
N TYR A 385 14.41 -9.89 -10.42
CA TYR A 385 13.65 -10.32 -9.26
C TYR A 385 13.08 -9.15 -8.45
N LEU A 386 13.58 -7.94 -8.66
CA LEU A 386 12.95 -6.75 -8.10
C LEU A 386 11.61 -6.57 -8.80
N GLY A 387 10.50 -6.82 -8.09
CA GLY A 387 9.15 -6.88 -8.66
C GLY A 387 8.68 -5.64 -9.42
N ILE A 388 9.40 -4.51 -9.35
CA ILE A 388 9.11 -3.30 -10.13
C ILE A 388 10.01 -3.13 -11.38
N ALA A 389 11.12 -3.85 -11.48
CA ALA A 389 12.11 -3.66 -12.54
C ALA A 389 11.52 -3.94 -13.93
N THR A 390 10.69 -4.96 -14.05
CA THR A 390 9.99 -5.29 -15.29
C THR A 390 9.01 -4.19 -15.69
N GLY A 391 8.28 -3.60 -14.74
CA GLY A 391 7.42 -2.44 -15.00
C GLY A 391 8.19 -1.21 -15.50
N ILE A 392 9.36 -0.94 -14.92
CA ILE A 392 10.24 0.16 -15.34
C ILE A 392 10.81 -0.08 -16.74
N LEU A 393 11.26 -1.31 -17.02
CA LEU A 393 11.74 -1.70 -18.35
C LEU A 393 10.65 -1.53 -19.40
N ASN A 394 9.46 -2.05 -19.13
CA ASN A 394 8.30 -1.98 -20.00
C ASN A 394 7.91 -0.52 -20.31
N SER A 395 7.83 0.31 -19.27
CA SER A 395 7.58 1.74 -19.40
C SER A 395 8.66 2.43 -20.25
N TYR A 396 9.93 2.09 -20.05
CA TYR A 396 11.03 2.65 -20.83
C TYR A 396 10.98 2.21 -22.30
N LEU A 397 10.65 0.95 -22.59
CA LEU A 397 10.45 0.44 -23.94
C LEU A 397 9.33 1.19 -24.67
N VAL A 398 8.18 1.38 -24.01
CA VAL A 398 7.05 2.13 -24.60
C VAL A 398 7.40 3.59 -24.81
N TYR A 399 8.12 4.23 -23.88
CA TYR A 399 8.65 5.58 -24.11
C TYR A 399 9.54 5.64 -25.35
N LEU A 400 10.50 4.72 -25.49
CA LEU A 400 11.40 4.67 -26.64
C LEU A 400 10.63 4.50 -27.96
N ALA A 401 9.63 3.61 -27.99
CA ALA A 401 8.75 3.43 -29.14
C ALA A 401 7.93 4.70 -29.44
N ALA A 402 7.39 5.36 -28.40
CA ALA A 402 6.58 6.57 -28.54
C ALA A 402 7.37 7.74 -29.15
N VAL A 403 8.67 7.81 -28.89
CA VAL A 403 9.62 8.79 -29.45
C VAL A 403 10.37 8.29 -30.69
N ASN A 404 9.89 7.22 -31.31
CA ASN A 404 10.40 6.64 -32.57
C ASN A 404 11.87 6.20 -32.52
N LYS A 405 12.34 5.65 -31.39
CA LYS A 405 13.68 5.06 -31.22
C LYS A 405 13.64 3.54 -31.40
N GLN A 406 13.14 3.08 -32.55
CA GLN A 406 12.86 1.65 -32.83
C GLN A 406 14.09 0.76 -32.62
N ASP A 407 15.28 1.15 -33.11
CA ASP A 407 16.52 0.37 -32.98
C ASP A 407 16.89 0.10 -31.51
N LYS A 408 16.70 1.10 -30.64
CA LYS A 408 16.99 0.97 -29.20
C LYS A 408 15.98 0.08 -28.50
N VAL A 409 14.73 0.04 -28.96
CA VAL A 409 13.73 -0.90 -28.44
C VAL A 409 14.17 -2.32 -28.79
N ALA A 410 14.57 -2.58 -30.04
CA ALA A 410 15.01 -3.90 -30.47
C ALA A 410 16.26 -4.39 -29.71
N GLU A 411 17.25 -3.51 -29.48
CA GLU A 411 18.42 -3.78 -28.63
C GLU A 411 18.00 -4.13 -27.20
N LEU A 412 17.18 -3.28 -26.58
CA LEU A 412 16.78 -3.42 -25.19
C LEU A 412 15.86 -4.63 -24.95
N LEU A 413 15.04 -5.03 -25.92
CA LEU A 413 14.25 -6.27 -25.85
C LEU A 413 15.15 -7.51 -25.82
N LYS A 414 16.31 -7.49 -26.49
CA LYS A 414 17.29 -8.58 -26.44
C LYS A 414 18.03 -8.59 -25.11
N GLU A 415 18.54 -7.44 -24.68
CA GLU A 415 19.27 -7.30 -23.40
C GLU A 415 18.39 -7.60 -22.19
N GLY A 416 17.16 -7.10 -22.16
CA GLY A 416 16.20 -7.23 -21.07
C GLY A 416 15.38 -8.54 -21.11
N SER A 417 15.73 -9.48 -21.99
CA SER A 417 14.91 -10.67 -22.26
C SER A 417 14.66 -11.54 -21.03
N GLU A 418 15.58 -11.57 -20.06
CA GLU A 418 15.42 -12.31 -18.81
C GLU A 418 14.37 -11.67 -17.88
N ALA A 419 14.43 -10.34 -17.67
CA ALA A 419 13.42 -9.62 -16.90
C ALA A 419 12.02 -9.71 -17.53
N LEU A 420 11.96 -9.64 -18.87
CA LEU A 420 10.70 -9.77 -19.61
C LEU A 420 10.10 -11.18 -19.56
N LYS A 421 10.90 -12.23 -19.33
CA LYS A 421 10.40 -13.62 -19.21
C LYS A 421 9.69 -13.89 -17.88
N LEU A 422 10.01 -13.15 -16.83
CA LEU A 422 9.51 -13.42 -15.48
C LEU A 422 8.09 -12.90 -15.23
N GLU A 423 7.61 -11.91 -15.99
CA GLU A 423 6.27 -11.34 -15.83
C GLU A 423 5.45 -11.44 -17.12
N ILE A 424 4.48 -12.37 -17.14
CA ILE A 424 3.64 -12.63 -18.32
C ILE A 424 2.71 -11.44 -18.61
N GLU A 425 2.15 -10.80 -17.58
CA GLU A 425 1.04 -9.84 -17.74
C GLU A 425 1.45 -8.50 -18.32
N SER A 426 2.37 -7.80 -17.64
CA SER A 426 2.93 -6.54 -18.11
C SER A 426 3.58 -6.69 -19.49
N ASN A 427 4.07 -7.89 -19.82
CA ASN A 427 4.65 -8.17 -21.12
C ASN A 427 3.60 -8.17 -22.24
N VAL A 428 2.40 -8.75 -22.07
CA VAL A 428 1.36 -8.71 -23.13
C VAL A 428 0.91 -7.28 -23.41
N LEU A 429 0.61 -6.51 -22.37
CA LEU A 429 0.16 -5.12 -22.53
C LEU A 429 1.26 -4.26 -23.18
N THR A 430 2.50 -4.45 -22.77
CA THR A 430 3.67 -3.78 -23.37
C THR A 430 3.83 -4.17 -24.82
N ARG A 431 3.73 -5.46 -25.16
CA ARG A 431 3.85 -5.94 -26.54
C ARG A 431 2.76 -5.38 -27.43
N LEU A 432 1.53 -5.31 -26.95
CA LEU A 432 0.42 -4.64 -27.64
C LEU A 432 0.75 -3.16 -27.88
N MET A 433 1.19 -2.42 -26.86
CA MET A 433 1.58 -1.01 -27.04
C MET A 433 2.74 -0.83 -28.03
N LEU A 434 3.79 -1.66 -27.94
CA LEU A 434 4.92 -1.60 -28.85
C LEU A 434 4.49 -1.85 -30.30
N ARG A 435 3.64 -2.86 -30.52
CA ARG A 435 3.09 -3.17 -31.85
C ARG A 435 2.22 -2.03 -32.38
N LEU A 436 1.38 -1.44 -31.53
CA LEU A 436 0.57 -0.27 -31.87
C LEU A 436 1.43 0.95 -32.24
N LEU A 437 2.62 1.08 -31.63
CA LEU A 437 3.61 2.14 -31.91
C LEU A 437 4.57 1.80 -33.06
N GLY A 438 4.34 0.70 -33.79
CA GLY A 438 5.06 0.37 -35.02
C GLY A 438 6.24 -0.60 -34.88
N ILE A 439 6.47 -1.19 -33.70
CA ILE A 439 7.49 -2.24 -33.50
C ILE A 439 6.94 -3.56 -34.07
N LYS A 440 7.46 -4.00 -35.21
CA LYS A 440 6.94 -5.19 -35.93
C LYS A 440 7.50 -6.50 -35.42
N GLU A 441 8.68 -6.46 -34.81
CA GLU A 441 9.43 -7.62 -34.30
C GLU A 441 8.74 -8.27 -33.09
N VAL A 442 7.73 -7.62 -32.51
CA VAL A 442 7.02 -8.08 -31.33
C VAL A 442 5.80 -8.93 -31.72
N ASN A 443 5.86 -10.21 -31.35
CA ASN A 443 4.73 -11.12 -31.47
C ASN A 443 3.74 -10.93 -30.30
N VAL A 444 2.45 -10.77 -30.64
CA VAL A 444 1.32 -10.72 -29.71
C VAL A 444 0.56 -12.04 -29.87
N ASP A 445 0.60 -12.87 -28.84
CA ASP A 445 -0.15 -14.12 -28.80
C ASP A 445 -1.58 -13.84 -28.30
N VAL A 446 -2.57 -14.06 -29.17
CA VAL A 446 -4.00 -13.91 -28.87
C VAL A 446 -4.41 -14.81 -27.69
N GLY A 447 -3.84 -16.01 -27.58
CA GLY A 447 -4.09 -16.91 -26.44
C GLY A 447 -3.70 -16.27 -25.12
N ARG A 448 -2.62 -15.48 -25.08
CA ARG A 448 -2.20 -14.72 -23.89
C ARG A 448 -3.11 -13.54 -23.58
N VAL A 449 -3.66 -12.87 -24.59
CA VAL A 449 -4.69 -11.82 -24.40
C VAL A 449 -5.92 -12.41 -23.71
N ILE A 450 -6.34 -13.61 -24.13
CA ILE A 450 -7.49 -14.32 -23.56
C ILE A 450 -7.16 -14.87 -22.16
N GLU A 451 -5.95 -15.38 -21.93
CA GLU A 451 -5.49 -15.80 -20.60
C GLU A 451 -5.57 -14.62 -19.61
N LEU A 452 -5.16 -13.41 -20.02
CA LEU A 452 -5.27 -12.21 -19.19
C LEU A 452 -6.71 -11.82 -18.91
N PHE A 453 -7.58 -11.87 -19.93
CA PHE A 453 -9.01 -11.66 -19.73
C PHE A 453 -9.54 -12.62 -18.66
N GLU A 454 -9.30 -13.92 -18.83
CA GLU A 454 -9.77 -14.93 -17.88
C GLU A 454 -9.20 -14.69 -16.47
N ARG A 455 -7.89 -14.41 -16.37
CA ARG A 455 -7.21 -14.17 -15.09
C ARG A 455 -7.77 -12.96 -14.36
N TYR A 456 -7.87 -11.80 -15.01
CA TYR A 456 -8.41 -10.59 -14.39
C TYR A 456 -9.89 -10.73 -14.05
N GLU A 457 -10.68 -11.39 -14.89
CA GLU A 457 -12.09 -11.64 -14.60
C GLU A 457 -12.27 -12.69 -13.48
N LYS A 458 -11.30 -13.59 -13.26
CA LYS A 458 -11.31 -14.53 -12.11
C LYS A 458 -11.26 -13.78 -10.78
N LEU A 459 -10.54 -12.66 -10.77
CA LEU A 459 -10.30 -11.85 -9.59
C LEU A 459 -11.51 -10.97 -9.25
N SER A 460 -12.49 -10.83 -10.15
CA SER A 460 -13.73 -10.09 -9.93
C SER A 460 -14.74 -10.91 -9.12
N ILE A 461 -15.33 -10.34 -8.06
CA ILE A 461 -16.27 -11.02 -7.16
C ILE A 461 -17.54 -11.53 -7.88
N ARG A 462 -17.86 -11.02 -9.07
CA ARG A 462 -18.98 -11.46 -9.93
C ARG A 462 -18.55 -12.46 -11.00
N VAL A 463 -17.65 -13.38 -10.64
CA VAL A 463 -16.93 -14.36 -11.49
C VAL A 463 -17.81 -15.00 -12.57
N LYS A 464 -19.07 -15.35 -12.27
CA LYS A 464 -19.86 -16.23 -13.16
C LYS A 464 -20.40 -15.57 -14.43
N HIS A 465 -20.48 -14.24 -14.52
CA HIS A 465 -21.08 -13.58 -15.70
C HIS A 465 -20.07 -13.32 -16.82
N SER A 466 -18.93 -12.70 -16.53
CA SER A 466 -17.93 -12.35 -17.56
C SER A 466 -17.39 -13.59 -18.28
N TYR A 467 -17.24 -14.70 -17.56
CA TYR A 467 -16.74 -15.96 -18.12
C TYR A 467 -17.65 -16.55 -19.20
N ARG A 468 -18.96 -16.27 -19.17
CA ARG A 468 -19.91 -16.79 -20.18
C ARG A 468 -19.66 -16.22 -21.56
N TYR A 469 -18.98 -15.08 -21.66
CA TYR A 469 -18.64 -14.46 -22.94
C TYR A 469 -17.29 -14.92 -23.48
N VAL A 470 -16.50 -15.67 -22.70
CA VAL A 470 -15.17 -16.10 -23.14
C VAL A 470 -15.23 -16.97 -24.39
N PRO A 471 -16.19 -17.91 -24.57
CA PRO A 471 -16.27 -18.65 -25.83
C PRO A 471 -16.56 -17.77 -27.04
N ALA A 472 -17.40 -16.75 -26.90
CA ALA A 472 -17.66 -15.78 -27.95
C ALA A 472 -16.42 -14.90 -28.22
N LEU A 473 -15.70 -14.50 -27.18
CA LEU A 473 -14.44 -13.75 -27.28
C LEU A 473 -13.37 -14.57 -28.04
N ARG A 474 -13.19 -15.85 -27.68
CA ARG A 474 -12.27 -16.78 -28.35
C ARG A 474 -12.59 -16.93 -29.83
N LEU A 475 -13.86 -16.98 -30.19
CA LEU A 475 -14.30 -17.00 -31.59
C LEU A 475 -14.01 -15.67 -32.30
N LEU A 476 -14.32 -14.52 -31.68
CA LEU A 476 -14.08 -13.20 -32.25
C LEU A 476 -12.60 -12.87 -32.44
N LEU A 477 -11.72 -13.44 -31.62
CA LEU A 477 -10.28 -13.27 -31.69
C LEU A 477 -9.59 -14.35 -32.55
N GLY A 478 -10.35 -15.30 -33.09
CA GLY A 478 -9.83 -16.33 -34.00
C GLY A 478 -9.12 -17.51 -33.34
N GLU A 479 -9.24 -17.68 -32.02
CA GLU A 479 -8.75 -18.88 -31.32
C GLU A 479 -9.63 -20.10 -31.62
N TYR A 480 -10.95 -19.91 -31.64
CA TYR A 480 -11.89 -20.92 -32.14
C TYR A 480 -12.12 -20.76 -33.63
N ARG A 481 -12.12 -21.89 -34.35
CA ARG A 481 -12.21 -21.93 -35.81
C ARG A 481 -13.66 -21.90 -36.30
N SER A 482 -14.62 -22.21 -35.44
CA SER A 482 -16.03 -22.30 -35.83
C SER A 482 -16.99 -21.96 -34.68
N GLU A 483 -18.21 -21.59 -35.05
CA GLU A 483 -19.32 -21.41 -34.10
C GLU A 483 -19.61 -22.69 -33.31
N ALA A 484 -19.55 -23.87 -33.96
CA ALA A 484 -19.80 -25.15 -33.30
C ALA A 484 -18.79 -25.45 -32.18
N GLU A 485 -17.52 -25.14 -32.41
CA GLU A 485 -16.46 -25.28 -31.39
C GLU A 485 -16.73 -24.37 -30.18
N ALA A 486 -17.08 -23.10 -30.44
CA ALA A 486 -17.41 -22.14 -29.39
C ALA A 486 -18.69 -22.53 -28.62
N LEU A 487 -19.71 -23.05 -29.31
CA LEU A 487 -20.94 -23.56 -28.69
C LEU A 487 -20.67 -24.79 -27.81
N ASN A 488 -19.79 -25.69 -28.25
CA ASN A 488 -19.41 -26.84 -27.43
C ASN A 488 -18.70 -26.39 -26.15
N ALA A 489 -17.83 -25.38 -26.23
CA ALA A 489 -17.17 -24.81 -25.05
C ALA A 489 -18.17 -24.23 -24.04
N CYS A 490 -19.32 -23.69 -24.47
CA CYS A 490 -20.36 -23.21 -23.55
C CYS A 490 -20.90 -24.31 -22.60
N ASN A 491 -20.75 -25.60 -22.95
CA ASN A 491 -21.16 -26.72 -22.10
C ASN A 491 -20.18 -26.98 -20.93
N ASP A 492 -18.97 -26.41 -20.97
CA ASP A 492 -18.02 -26.50 -19.87
C ASP A 492 -18.58 -25.78 -18.62
N ARG A 493 -18.45 -26.41 -17.45
CA ARG A 493 -18.83 -25.80 -16.16
C ARG A 493 -18.10 -24.48 -15.92
N LYS A 494 -16.88 -24.31 -16.43
CA LYS A 494 -16.10 -23.05 -16.39
C LYS A 494 -16.85 -21.88 -17.02
N TYR A 495 -17.59 -22.12 -18.10
CA TYR A 495 -18.29 -21.09 -18.86
C TYR A 495 -19.81 -21.08 -18.62
N GLY A 496 -20.26 -21.79 -17.59
CA GLY A 496 -21.65 -21.77 -17.14
C GLY A 496 -22.45 -23.04 -17.44
N GLY A 497 -21.84 -24.10 -17.98
CA GLY A 497 -22.44 -25.43 -18.09
C GLY A 497 -23.70 -25.48 -18.95
N GLY A 498 -23.67 -24.87 -20.13
CA GLY A 498 -24.82 -24.77 -21.04
C GLY A 498 -25.67 -23.51 -20.81
N ASN A 499 -25.11 -22.48 -20.18
CA ASN A 499 -25.83 -21.25 -19.90
C ASN A 499 -26.27 -20.55 -21.21
N GLN A 500 -27.54 -20.14 -21.28
CA GLN A 500 -28.12 -19.49 -22.47
C GLN A 500 -27.43 -18.16 -22.82
N GLU A 501 -26.86 -17.46 -21.85
CA GLU A 501 -26.08 -16.24 -22.10
C GLU A 501 -24.85 -16.52 -22.95
N CYS A 502 -24.12 -17.61 -22.67
CA CYS A 502 -22.97 -18.04 -23.46
C CYS A 502 -23.38 -18.42 -24.88
N VAL A 503 -24.41 -19.26 -25.00
CA VAL A 503 -24.92 -19.75 -26.28
C VAL A 503 -25.39 -18.59 -27.17
N ARG A 504 -26.13 -17.64 -26.59
CA ARG A 504 -26.59 -16.45 -27.32
C ARG A 504 -25.45 -15.52 -27.70
N ALA A 505 -24.45 -15.31 -26.83
CA ALA A 505 -23.28 -14.52 -27.17
C ALA A 505 -22.52 -15.10 -28.37
N VAL A 506 -22.34 -16.42 -28.43
CA VAL A 506 -21.71 -17.09 -29.58
C VAL A 506 -22.55 -16.94 -30.84
N LYS A 507 -23.86 -17.22 -30.77
CA LYS A 507 -24.77 -17.12 -31.93
C LYS A 507 -24.94 -15.69 -32.44
N ALA A 508 -24.90 -14.69 -31.56
CA ALA A 508 -25.09 -13.29 -31.90
C ALA A 508 -24.06 -12.78 -32.93
N ILE A 509 -22.88 -13.40 -32.99
CA ILE A 509 -21.82 -13.05 -33.95
C ILE A 509 -22.30 -13.21 -35.40
N ASN A 510 -23.11 -14.25 -35.68
CA ASN A 510 -23.57 -14.57 -37.04
C ASN A 510 -25.09 -14.44 -37.23
N ASN A 511 -25.87 -14.26 -36.16
CA ASN A 511 -27.33 -14.25 -36.20
C ASN A 511 -27.90 -12.98 -35.55
N PRO A 512 -28.47 -12.04 -36.33
CA PRO A 512 -29.09 -10.81 -35.83
C PRO A 512 -30.18 -11.05 -34.79
N LYS A 513 -31.01 -12.10 -34.96
CA LYS A 513 -32.05 -12.44 -33.98
C LYS A 513 -31.44 -12.83 -32.64
N ALA A 514 -30.32 -13.56 -32.65
CA ALA A 514 -29.61 -13.90 -31.42
C ALA A 514 -28.95 -12.67 -30.77
N LEU A 515 -28.53 -11.67 -31.56
CA LEU A 515 -28.06 -10.39 -31.05
C LEU A 515 -29.20 -9.60 -30.37
N ASP A 516 -30.38 -9.54 -30.97
CA ASP A 516 -31.54 -8.89 -30.35
C ASP A 516 -31.96 -9.59 -29.05
N GLU A 517 -31.95 -10.93 -29.03
CA GLU A 517 -32.18 -11.70 -27.79
C GLU A 517 -31.11 -11.43 -26.73
N LEU A 518 -29.84 -11.27 -27.14
CA LEU A 518 -28.74 -10.93 -26.25
C LEU A 518 -28.95 -9.56 -25.61
N LYS A 519 -29.25 -8.53 -26.42
CA LYS A 519 -29.52 -7.15 -25.98
C LYS A 519 -30.71 -7.04 -25.03
N ASN A 520 -31.67 -7.97 -25.12
CA ASN A 520 -32.89 -7.98 -24.30
C ASN A 520 -32.83 -8.88 -23.07
N MET A 521 -31.69 -9.54 -22.78
CA MET A 521 -31.57 -10.37 -21.58
C MET A 521 -31.58 -9.55 -20.28
N ASN A 522 -32.01 -10.19 -19.17
CA ASN A 522 -32.05 -9.67 -17.78
C ASN A 522 -30.82 -8.87 -17.32
N VAL A 523 -29.68 -9.13 -17.96
CA VAL A 523 -28.39 -8.49 -17.74
C VAL A 523 -28.39 -7.01 -18.15
N PHE A 524 -29.09 -6.65 -19.24
CA PHE A 524 -29.33 -5.25 -19.65
C PHE A 524 -30.48 -4.62 -18.87
N THR A 525 -31.43 -5.43 -18.41
CA THR A 525 -32.53 -5.02 -17.51
C THR A 525 -32.01 -4.60 -16.14
N ALA A 526 -30.91 -5.21 -15.65
CA ALA A 526 -30.22 -4.75 -14.44
C ALA A 526 -29.58 -3.35 -14.58
N LEU A 527 -29.28 -2.90 -15.81
CA LEU A 527 -28.85 -1.52 -16.06
C LEU A 527 -30.01 -0.53 -15.91
N GLU A 528 -31.25 -0.92 -16.24
CA GLU A 528 -32.44 -0.10 -15.96
C GLU A 528 -32.58 0.20 -14.47
N VAL A 529 -32.34 -0.81 -13.62
CA VAL A 529 -32.36 -0.66 -12.16
C VAL A 529 -31.22 0.24 -11.66
N SER A 530 -30.11 0.31 -12.40
CA SER A 530 -28.98 1.20 -12.08
C SER A 530 -29.18 2.66 -12.51
N GLY A 531 -30.16 2.93 -13.38
CA GLY A 531 -30.52 4.29 -13.83
C GLY A 531 -29.67 4.88 -14.96
N ASP A 532 -28.72 4.15 -15.56
CA ASP A 532 -27.90 4.66 -16.68
C ASP A 532 -28.56 4.35 -18.04
N SER A 533 -29.57 5.16 -18.38
CA SER A 533 -30.35 5.02 -19.62
C SER A 533 -29.52 5.25 -20.89
N GLU A 534 -28.52 6.14 -20.82
CA GLU A 534 -27.63 6.47 -21.93
C GLU A 534 -26.71 5.30 -22.27
N LEU A 535 -26.12 4.65 -21.25
CA LEU A 535 -25.32 3.44 -21.46
C LEU A 535 -26.16 2.33 -22.11
N ARG A 536 -27.39 2.13 -21.66
CA ARG A 536 -28.28 1.13 -22.24
C ARG A 536 -28.60 1.43 -23.70
N GLN A 537 -28.96 2.68 -24.00
CA GLN A 537 -29.27 3.08 -25.37
C GLN A 537 -28.07 2.81 -26.28
N TYR A 538 -26.87 3.24 -25.88
CA TYR A 538 -25.65 3.00 -26.62
C TYR A 538 -25.40 1.50 -26.87
N LEU A 539 -25.49 0.66 -25.83
CA LEU A 539 -25.31 -0.79 -25.95
C LEU A 539 -26.35 -1.45 -26.89
N SER A 540 -27.57 -0.91 -26.95
CA SER A 540 -28.63 -1.42 -27.82
C SER A 540 -28.37 -1.16 -29.31
N GLU A 541 -27.54 -0.17 -29.63
CA GLU A 541 -27.19 0.22 -31.00
C GLU A 541 -25.92 -0.50 -31.52
N LEU A 542 -25.15 -1.14 -30.64
CA LEU A 542 -23.90 -1.81 -31.00
C LEU A 542 -24.12 -3.07 -31.88
N ASP A 543 -23.16 -3.32 -32.77
CA ASP A 543 -23.03 -4.62 -33.43
C ASP A 543 -22.57 -5.71 -32.44
N ALA A 544 -22.70 -6.98 -32.86
CA ALA A 544 -22.39 -8.11 -31.99
C ALA A 544 -20.94 -8.08 -31.48
N ARG A 545 -19.96 -7.76 -32.33
CA ARG A 545 -18.55 -7.71 -31.95
C ARG A 545 -18.31 -6.65 -30.88
N SER A 546 -18.77 -5.43 -31.14
CA SER A 546 -18.58 -4.30 -30.24
C SER A 546 -19.26 -4.54 -28.90
N LEU A 547 -20.45 -5.14 -28.89
CA LEU A 547 -21.17 -5.49 -27.66
C LEU A 547 -20.43 -6.57 -26.84
N ILE A 548 -20.03 -7.67 -27.49
CA ILE A 548 -19.35 -8.80 -26.84
C ILE A 548 -17.97 -8.41 -26.32
N LEU A 549 -17.28 -7.46 -26.96
CA LEU A 549 -15.99 -6.97 -26.46
C LEU A 549 -16.16 -5.95 -25.32
N ALA A 550 -17.11 -5.02 -25.43
CA ALA A 550 -17.20 -3.89 -24.51
C ALA A 550 -17.89 -4.22 -23.17
N TYR A 551 -18.95 -5.03 -23.19
CA TYR A 551 -19.79 -5.29 -22.02
C TYR A 551 -19.18 -6.26 -20.97
N PRO A 552 -18.59 -7.40 -21.37
CA PRO A 552 -18.14 -8.42 -20.42
C PRO A 552 -16.97 -8.00 -19.51
N PRO A 553 -15.92 -7.30 -19.99
CA PRO A 553 -14.82 -6.88 -19.13
C PRO A 553 -15.34 -6.19 -17.87
N LYS A 554 -14.83 -6.55 -16.69
CA LYS A 554 -15.10 -5.87 -15.42
C LYS A 554 -13.88 -5.11 -14.94
N THR A 555 -12.69 -5.55 -15.31
CA THR A 555 -11.48 -4.80 -14.97
C THR A 555 -11.13 -3.76 -16.05
N PRO A 556 -10.59 -2.60 -15.66
CA PRO A 556 -9.98 -1.65 -16.59
C PRO A 556 -8.83 -2.23 -17.44
N GLN A 557 -7.99 -3.08 -16.84
CA GLN A 557 -6.84 -3.72 -17.50
C GLN A 557 -7.28 -4.58 -18.68
N THR A 558 -8.33 -5.38 -18.49
CA THR A 558 -8.93 -6.18 -19.57
C THR A 558 -9.44 -5.29 -20.70
N ARG A 559 -10.12 -4.18 -20.38
CA ARG A 559 -10.61 -3.23 -21.41
C ARG A 559 -9.47 -2.61 -22.20
N LEU A 560 -8.43 -2.11 -21.53
CA LEU A 560 -7.28 -1.53 -22.21
C LEU A 560 -6.62 -2.56 -23.14
N THR A 561 -6.44 -3.80 -22.68
CA THR A 561 -5.86 -4.88 -23.50
C THR A 561 -6.65 -5.10 -24.79
N LEU A 562 -7.98 -5.15 -24.70
CA LEU A 562 -8.87 -5.28 -25.88
C LEU A 562 -8.85 -4.03 -26.76
N ILE A 563 -8.78 -2.81 -26.18
CA ILE A 563 -8.64 -1.56 -26.95
C ILE A 563 -7.37 -1.60 -27.80
N LEU A 564 -6.22 -1.95 -27.21
CA LEU A 564 -4.96 -2.02 -27.94
C LEU A 564 -5.01 -3.07 -29.04
N HIS A 565 -5.58 -4.25 -28.75
CA HIS A 565 -5.75 -5.31 -29.74
C HIS A 565 -6.60 -4.85 -30.93
N GLU A 566 -7.78 -4.28 -30.69
CA GLU A 566 -8.69 -3.87 -31.77
C GLU A 566 -8.13 -2.67 -32.57
N LEU A 567 -7.35 -1.78 -31.94
CA LEU A 567 -6.62 -0.71 -32.64
C LEU A 567 -5.55 -1.27 -33.59
N ILE A 568 -4.77 -2.27 -33.17
CA ILE A 568 -3.76 -2.94 -34.02
C ILE A 568 -4.44 -3.60 -35.23
N GLU A 569 -5.61 -4.19 -35.02
CA GLU A 569 -6.42 -4.81 -36.06
C GLU A 569 -7.19 -3.81 -36.95
N GLY A 570 -7.11 -2.51 -36.65
CA GLY A 570 -7.80 -1.46 -37.40
C GLY A 570 -9.32 -1.40 -37.20
N ARG A 571 -9.84 -2.01 -36.13
CA ARG A 571 -11.28 -2.11 -35.85
C ARG A 571 -11.73 -1.00 -34.90
N LEU A 572 -12.30 0.07 -35.45
CA LEU A 572 -12.54 1.31 -34.70
C LEU A 572 -13.79 1.29 -33.81
N LYS A 573 -14.92 0.74 -34.30
CA LYS A 573 -16.17 0.69 -33.54
C LYS A 573 -16.05 -0.04 -32.19
N PRO A 574 -15.38 -1.22 -32.11
CA PRO A 574 -15.16 -1.88 -30.82
C PRO A 574 -14.32 -1.05 -29.86
N VAL A 575 -13.33 -0.28 -30.35
CA VAL A 575 -12.47 0.57 -29.52
C VAL A 575 -13.29 1.69 -28.86
N GLU A 576 -14.11 2.37 -29.66
CA GLU A 576 -15.03 3.40 -29.16
C GLU A 576 -15.97 2.82 -28.08
N ALA A 577 -16.56 1.65 -28.35
CA ALA A 577 -17.47 1.00 -27.41
C ALA A 577 -16.76 0.58 -26.11
N LEU A 578 -15.57 0.00 -26.20
CA LEU A 578 -14.75 -0.36 -25.04
C LEU A 578 -14.41 0.86 -24.18
N ALA A 579 -14.07 1.99 -24.80
CA ALA A 579 -13.76 3.23 -24.11
C ALA A 579 -14.99 3.85 -23.44
N PHE A 580 -16.12 3.94 -24.15
CA PHE A 580 -17.37 4.48 -23.60
C PHE A 580 -17.88 3.65 -22.41
N VAL A 581 -17.91 2.33 -22.57
CA VAL A 581 -18.33 1.42 -21.49
C VAL A 581 -17.34 1.46 -20.33
N GLY A 582 -16.04 1.60 -20.61
CA GLY A 582 -15.02 1.83 -19.59
C GLY A 582 -15.31 3.07 -18.75
N HIS A 583 -15.56 4.19 -19.41
CA HIS A 583 -15.93 5.44 -18.74
C HIS A 583 -17.20 5.31 -17.89
N ARG A 584 -18.23 4.60 -18.35
CA ARG A 584 -19.52 4.47 -17.62
C ARG A 584 -19.50 3.43 -16.51
N MET A 585 -18.79 2.32 -16.70
CA MET A 585 -18.83 1.19 -15.77
C MET A 585 -17.68 1.15 -14.76
N VAL A 586 -16.56 1.85 -15.01
CA VAL A 586 -15.47 1.94 -14.03
C VAL A 586 -15.91 2.85 -12.90
N LYS A 587 -16.03 2.27 -11.70
CA LYS A 587 -16.54 2.98 -10.52
C LYS A 587 -15.47 3.85 -9.85
N LYS A 588 -14.25 3.33 -9.74
CA LYS A 588 -13.09 3.96 -9.10
C LYS A 588 -11.79 3.35 -9.64
N PRO A 589 -10.66 4.08 -9.59
CA PRO A 589 -10.57 5.51 -9.26
C PRO A 589 -11.08 6.40 -10.40
N GLU A 590 -11.54 7.62 -10.08
CA GLU A 590 -12.15 8.56 -11.06
C GLU A 590 -11.18 8.88 -12.20
N GLN A 591 -9.89 9.02 -11.88
CA GLN A 591 -8.83 9.22 -12.87
C GLN A 591 -8.85 8.18 -14.00
N VAL A 592 -9.10 6.90 -13.70
CA VAL A 592 -9.17 5.84 -14.73
C VAL A 592 -10.40 6.05 -15.62
N LYS A 593 -11.52 6.42 -15.02
CA LYS A 593 -12.75 6.72 -15.75
C LYS A 593 -12.58 7.93 -16.68
N ASP A 594 -11.86 8.95 -16.24
CA ASP A 594 -11.52 10.13 -17.04
C ASP A 594 -10.59 9.76 -18.20
N LEU A 595 -9.61 8.88 -17.96
CA LEU A 595 -8.72 8.39 -19.02
C LEU A 595 -9.48 7.58 -20.10
N PHE A 596 -10.45 6.76 -19.73
CA PHE A 596 -11.33 6.11 -20.72
C PHE A 596 -12.20 7.12 -21.47
N HIS A 597 -12.63 8.19 -20.81
CA HIS A 597 -13.35 9.27 -21.47
C HIS A 597 -12.46 9.99 -22.51
N GLU A 598 -11.20 10.29 -22.17
CA GLU A 598 -10.23 10.86 -23.11
C GLU A 598 -10.06 9.98 -24.36
N VAL A 599 -9.97 8.67 -24.19
CA VAL A 599 -9.91 7.71 -25.32
C VAL A 599 -11.19 7.77 -26.16
N TYR A 600 -12.36 7.75 -25.52
CA TYR A 600 -13.65 7.80 -26.20
C TYR A 600 -13.80 9.07 -27.05
N GLU A 601 -13.55 10.25 -26.46
CA GLU A 601 -13.64 11.54 -27.15
C GLU A 601 -12.62 11.65 -28.29
N ALA A 602 -11.40 11.14 -28.10
CA ALA A 602 -10.41 11.11 -29.17
C ALA A 602 -10.84 10.19 -30.33
N CYS A 603 -11.49 9.06 -30.04
CA CYS A 603 -11.98 8.13 -31.06
C CYS A 603 -13.21 8.64 -31.81
N ARG A 604 -14.10 9.43 -31.19
CA ARG A 604 -15.24 10.07 -31.89
C ARG A 604 -14.80 11.01 -33.01
N SER A 605 -13.64 11.66 -32.86
CA SER A 605 -13.10 12.59 -33.85
C SER A 605 -12.26 11.88 -34.91
N ASN A 606 -11.26 11.10 -34.49
CA ASN A 606 -10.40 10.32 -35.37
C ASN A 606 -9.72 9.21 -34.55
N CYS A 607 -10.27 7.99 -34.59
CA CYS A 607 -9.76 6.83 -33.85
C CYS A 607 -8.54 6.22 -34.56
N SER A 608 -7.41 6.93 -34.52
CA SER A 608 -6.14 6.52 -35.11
C SER A 608 -5.00 6.82 -34.14
N ILE A 609 -3.98 5.95 -34.07
CA ILE A 609 -2.79 6.20 -33.23
C ILE A 609 -2.02 7.45 -33.67
N ASN A 610 -2.25 7.95 -34.88
CA ASN A 610 -1.71 9.22 -35.37
C ASN A 610 -2.43 10.45 -34.77
N ASN A 611 -3.60 10.26 -34.14
CA ASN A 611 -4.24 11.29 -33.34
C ASN A 611 -3.48 11.45 -32.02
N GLU A 612 -2.84 12.60 -31.83
CA GLU A 612 -2.02 12.87 -30.65
C GLU A 612 -2.80 12.75 -29.33
N LYS A 613 -4.08 13.14 -29.33
CA LYS A 613 -4.94 13.02 -28.14
C LYS A 613 -5.15 11.55 -27.77
N LEU A 614 -5.48 10.72 -28.76
CA LEU A 614 -5.65 9.27 -28.54
C LEU A 614 -4.33 8.64 -28.08
N LYS A 615 -3.22 8.97 -28.76
CA LYS A 615 -1.89 8.46 -28.41
C LYS A 615 -1.53 8.80 -26.97
N LEU A 616 -1.73 10.05 -26.54
CA LEU A 616 -1.47 10.48 -25.17
C LEU A 616 -2.36 9.73 -24.16
N ALA A 617 -3.67 9.64 -24.41
CA ALA A 617 -4.60 8.96 -23.52
C ALA A 617 -4.25 7.47 -23.33
N LEU A 618 -3.87 6.78 -24.42
CA LEU A 618 -3.40 5.40 -24.37
C LEU A 618 -2.08 5.26 -23.61
N LEU A 619 -1.14 6.19 -23.79
CA LEU A 619 0.12 6.20 -23.03
C LEU A 619 -0.15 6.39 -21.53
N LYS A 620 -1.06 7.28 -21.14
CA LYS A 620 -1.46 7.46 -19.73
C LYS A 620 -2.10 6.19 -19.17
N LEU A 621 -3.09 5.62 -19.87
CA LEU A 621 -3.73 4.36 -19.46
C LEU A 621 -2.73 3.22 -19.33
N TYR A 622 -1.80 3.10 -20.28
CA TYR A 622 -0.75 2.09 -20.23
C TYR A 622 0.13 2.25 -18.98
N HIS A 623 0.65 3.46 -18.73
CA HIS A 623 1.53 3.68 -17.57
C HIS A 623 0.77 3.56 -16.25
N TYR A 624 -0.55 3.80 -16.21
CA TYR A 624 -1.35 3.55 -15.02
C TYR A 624 -1.30 2.08 -14.56
N TYR A 625 -1.27 1.13 -15.51
CA TYR A 625 -1.37 -0.31 -15.22
C TYR A 625 -0.04 -1.07 -15.21
N ILE A 626 1.09 -0.40 -15.47
CA ILE A 626 2.42 -1.00 -15.53
C ILE A 626 3.26 -0.58 -14.32
#